data_AF-A0A0C2YV19-F1
#
_entry.id   AF-A0A0C2YV19-F1
#
_cell.length_a   1.000
_cell.length_b   1.000
_cell.length_c   1.000
_cell.angle_alpha   90.00
_cell.angle_beta   90.00
_cell.angle_gamma   90.00
#
_symmetry.space_group_name_H-M   'P 1'
#
loop_
_entity.id
_entity.type
_entity.pdbx_description
1 polymer ?
#
loop_
_entity_poly.entity_id
_entity_poly.type
_entity_poly.pdbx_seq_one_letter_code
_entity_poly.pdbx_strand_id
1 'polypeptide(L)'
;MSQEKLGEAIGLTFQQVQKYERGANRIGASRLFDLSRVLDVPVSYFFDDMADGVQAQSPVNIIKGSVGLSEEPATFEADPMTKRETLELVRAYYNITDPQVRKRVYELAKALAAVAGTE
;
A
#
# COMPACT_ATOMS: atom_id res chain seq x y z
N MET A 1 -25.46 -15.46 -5.78
CA MET A 1 -25.49 -14.71 -4.49
C MET A 1 -25.41 -13.22 -4.81
N SER A 2 -26.15 -12.34 -4.11
CA SER A 2 -26.03 -10.89 -4.30
C SER A 2 -24.90 -10.32 -3.43
N GLN A 3 -24.40 -9.13 -3.78
CA GLN A 3 -23.34 -8.44 -3.02
C GLN A 3 -23.76 -8.08 -1.58
N GLU A 4 -25.04 -7.76 -1.38
CA GLU A 4 -25.61 -7.51 -0.05
C GLU A 4 -25.54 -8.78 0.81
N LYS A 5 -25.99 -9.92 0.25
CA LYS A 5 -25.93 -11.22 0.93
C LYS A 5 -24.49 -11.66 1.19
N LEU A 6 -23.57 -11.38 0.26
CA LEU A 6 -22.14 -11.64 0.47
C LEU A 6 -21.60 -10.79 1.61
N GLY A 7 -21.89 -9.49 1.63
CA GLY A 7 -21.49 -8.58 2.69
C GLY A 7 -21.98 -9.05 4.05
N GLU A 8 -23.26 -9.38 4.17
CA GLU A 8 -23.84 -9.93 5.41
C GLU A 8 -23.12 -11.20 5.88
N ALA A 9 -22.84 -12.14 4.96
CA ALA A 9 -22.17 -13.41 5.28
C ALA A 9 -20.74 -13.24 5.82
N ILE A 10 -20.06 -12.13 5.49
CA ILE A 10 -18.71 -11.82 5.99
C ILE A 10 -18.66 -10.61 6.93
N GLY A 11 -19.81 -10.08 7.37
CA GLY A 11 -19.89 -8.93 8.27
C GLY A 11 -19.36 -7.63 7.67
N LEU A 12 -19.54 -7.41 6.37
CA LEU A 12 -19.18 -6.19 5.65
C LEU A 12 -20.42 -5.50 5.06
N THR A 13 -20.31 -4.19 4.86
CA THR A 13 -21.36 -3.43 4.17
C THR A 13 -21.33 -3.70 2.67
N PHE A 14 -22.48 -3.59 2.00
CA PHE A 14 -22.58 -3.66 0.53
C PHE A 14 -21.59 -2.73 -0.17
N GLN A 15 -21.44 -1.50 0.31
CA GLN A 15 -20.49 -0.53 -0.24
C GLN A 15 -19.04 -1.01 -0.13
N GLN A 16 -18.67 -1.74 0.93
CA GLN A 16 -17.32 -2.28 1.08
C GLN A 16 -17.06 -3.41 0.09
N VAL A 17 -18.04 -4.29 -0.14
CA VAL A 17 -17.97 -5.33 -1.17
C VAL A 17 -17.76 -4.70 -2.55
N GLN A 18 -18.51 -3.64 -2.87
CA GLN A 18 -18.30 -2.90 -4.13
C GLN A 18 -16.89 -2.30 -4.25
N LYS A 19 -16.32 -1.79 -3.16
CA LYS A 19 -14.95 -1.26 -3.17
C LYS A 19 -13.90 -2.35 -3.42
N TYR A 20 -14.15 -3.57 -2.97
CA TYR A 20 -13.28 -4.72 -3.25
C TYR A 20 -13.36 -5.16 -4.71
N GLU A 21 -14.57 -5.29 -5.25
CA GLU A 21 -14.75 -5.67 -6.65
C GLU A 21 -14.15 -4.67 -7.64
N ARG A 22 -14.23 -3.38 -7.33
CA ARG A 22 -13.62 -2.32 -8.16
C ARG A 22 -12.13 -2.14 -7.91
N GLY A 23 -11.53 -2.91 -6.99
CA GLY A 23 -10.11 -2.78 -6.63
C GLY A 23 -9.74 -1.47 -5.93
N ALA A 24 -10.72 -0.66 -5.53
CA ALA A 24 -10.48 0.60 -4.83
C ALA A 24 -9.90 0.37 -3.42
N ASN A 25 -10.24 -0.76 -2.81
CA ASN A 25 -9.67 -1.20 -1.53
C ASN A 25 -8.94 -2.54 -1.71
N ARG A 26 -7.76 -2.65 -1.10
CA ARG A 26 -7.06 -3.95 -0.98
C ARG A 26 -7.79 -4.86 0.00
N ILE A 27 -7.77 -6.16 -0.28
CA ILE A 27 -8.35 -7.21 0.56
C ILE A 27 -7.22 -7.87 1.37
N GLY A 28 -7.37 -7.93 2.69
CA GLY A 28 -6.44 -8.66 3.55
C GLY A 28 -6.65 -10.17 3.45
N ALA A 29 -5.59 -10.96 3.70
CA ALA A 29 -5.63 -12.43 3.58
C ALA A 29 -6.76 -13.10 4.39
N SER A 30 -7.03 -12.62 5.60
CA SER A 30 -8.16 -13.14 6.42
C SER A 30 -9.51 -12.96 5.72
N ARG A 31 -9.72 -11.82 5.05
CA ARG A 31 -10.97 -11.55 4.34
C ARG A 31 -11.09 -12.34 3.05
N LEU A 32 -9.96 -12.53 2.36
CA LEU A 32 -9.90 -13.39 1.18
C LEU A 32 -10.24 -14.85 1.52
N PHE A 33 -9.81 -15.31 2.70
CA PHE A 33 -10.16 -16.63 3.21
C PHE A 33 -11.65 -16.75 3.58
N ASP A 34 -12.21 -15.74 4.26
CA ASP A 34 -13.66 -15.73 4.57
C ASP A 34 -14.49 -15.76 3.27
N LEU A 35 -14.09 -14.97 2.27
CA LEU A 35 -14.71 -14.96 0.94
C LEU A 35 -14.67 -16.34 0.27
N SER A 36 -13.54 -17.05 0.35
CA SER A 36 -13.41 -18.39 -0.25
C SER A 36 -14.39 -19.38 0.37
N ARG A 37 -14.60 -19.32 1.69
CA ARG A 37 -15.57 -20.17 2.40
C ARG A 37 -17.01 -19.85 2.04
N VAL A 38 -17.37 -18.57 1.92
CA VAL A 38 -18.74 -18.17 1.58
C VAL A 38 -19.08 -18.48 0.12
N LEU A 39 -18.09 -18.37 -0.77
CA LEU A 39 -18.24 -18.68 -2.20
C LEU A 39 -18.06 -20.17 -2.52
N ASP A 40 -17.72 -20.99 -1.53
CA ASP A 40 -17.44 -22.42 -1.66
C ASP A 40 -16.38 -22.74 -2.73
N VAL A 41 -15.28 -21.98 -2.71
CA VAL A 41 -14.14 -22.16 -3.59
C VAL A 41 -12.84 -22.26 -2.80
N PRO A 42 -11.83 -23.01 -3.30
CA PRO A 42 -10.48 -22.95 -2.75
C PRO A 42 -9.95 -21.51 -2.77
N VAL A 43 -9.17 -21.10 -1.77
CA VAL A 43 -8.59 -19.75 -1.74
C VAL A 43 -7.69 -19.46 -2.95
N SER A 44 -7.12 -20.49 -3.58
CA SER A 44 -6.33 -20.38 -4.81
C SER A 44 -7.13 -19.82 -5.98
N TYR A 45 -8.46 -20.01 -5.99
CA TYR A 45 -9.35 -19.52 -7.06
C TYR A 45 -9.17 -18.02 -7.35
N PHE A 46 -8.92 -17.20 -6.31
CA PHE A 46 -8.70 -15.75 -6.47
C PHE A 46 -7.37 -15.39 -7.16
N PHE A 47 -6.52 -16.37 -7.43
CA PHE A 47 -5.20 -16.20 -8.01
C PHE A 47 -5.03 -16.93 -9.35
N ASP A 48 -5.98 -17.78 -9.76
CA ASP A 48 -5.85 -18.65 -10.94
C ASP A 48 -5.68 -17.86 -12.26
N ASP A 49 -6.40 -16.73 -12.40
CA ASP A 49 -6.34 -15.84 -13.57
C ASP A 49 -5.48 -14.59 -13.34
N MET A 50 -4.59 -14.61 -12.33
CA MET A 50 -3.73 -13.48 -12.05
C MET A 50 -2.68 -13.35 -13.16
N ALA A 51 -2.85 -12.34 -14.02
CA ALA A 51 -1.92 -12.05 -15.11
C ALA A 51 -0.47 -11.97 -14.62
N ASP A 52 0.47 -12.48 -15.41
CA ASP A 52 1.90 -12.51 -15.07
C ASP A 52 2.45 -11.11 -14.70
N GLY A 53 1.88 -10.05 -15.28
CA GLY A 53 2.21 -8.66 -14.94
C GLY A 53 1.86 -8.25 -13.51
N VAL A 54 0.81 -8.85 -12.91
CA VAL A 54 0.43 -8.62 -11.50
C VAL A 54 1.37 -9.40 -10.57
N GLN A 55 1.83 -10.59 -10.97
CA GLN A 55 2.88 -11.28 -10.25
C GLN A 55 4.18 -10.46 -10.24
N ALA A 56 4.56 -9.83 -11.36
CA ALA A 56 5.74 -8.96 -11.42
C ALA A 56 5.66 -7.75 -10.45
N GLN A 57 4.44 -7.29 -10.15
CA GLN A 57 4.17 -6.23 -9.17
C GLN A 57 4.10 -6.73 -7.72
N SER A 58 4.24 -8.03 -7.47
CA SER A 58 4.33 -8.58 -6.13
C SER A 58 5.54 -7.98 -5.40
N PRO A 59 5.41 -7.52 -4.14
CA PRO A 59 6.55 -7.03 -3.36
C PRO A 59 7.71 -8.04 -3.33
N VAL A 60 7.40 -9.35 -3.36
CA VAL A 60 8.41 -10.42 -3.41
C VAL A 60 9.20 -10.38 -4.72
N ASN A 61 8.56 -10.07 -5.84
CA ASN A 61 9.18 -10.00 -7.15
C ASN A 61 9.87 -8.65 -7.40
N ILE A 62 9.41 -7.58 -6.77
CA ILE A 62 10.13 -6.29 -6.70
C ILE A 62 11.44 -6.46 -5.91
N ILE A 63 11.41 -7.20 -4.79
CA ILE A 63 12.61 -7.47 -3.97
C ILE A 63 13.55 -8.46 -4.69
N LYS A 64 13.00 -9.51 -5.32
CA LYS A 64 13.77 -10.49 -6.12
C LYS A 64 14.29 -9.95 -7.45
N GLY A 65 13.67 -8.89 -8.00
CA GLY A 65 14.05 -8.23 -9.26
C GLY A 65 15.39 -7.49 -9.23
N SER A 66 16.11 -7.52 -8.11
CA SER A 66 17.48 -6.99 -7.97
C SER A 66 18.56 -7.91 -8.57
N VAL A 67 18.21 -9.07 -9.14
CA VAL A 67 19.17 -9.98 -9.79
C VAL A 67 18.70 -10.35 -11.20
N GLY A 68 19.04 -9.52 -12.19
CA GLY A 68 19.03 -9.90 -13.61
C GLY A 68 18.53 -8.86 -14.61
N LEU A 69 19.45 -8.01 -15.09
CA LEU A 69 19.57 -7.40 -16.45
C LEU A 69 18.25 -7.06 -17.17
N SER A 70 17.89 -5.80 -17.44
CA SER A 70 18.57 -4.83 -18.33
C SER A 70 17.88 -3.48 -18.16
N GLU A 71 18.64 -2.39 -18.08
CA GLU A 71 18.13 -1.04 -17.90
C GLU A 71 17.36 -0.53 -19.13
N GLU A 72 16.07 -0.23 -18.97
CA GLU A 72 15.51 1.02 -19.48
C GLU A 72 14.85 1.73 -18.30
N PRO A 73 15.33 2.92 -17.90
CA PRO A 73 14.78 3.64 -16.77
C PRO A 73 13.45 4.27 -17.18
N ALA A 74 12.35 3.53 -17.03
CA ALA A 74 11.08 4.17 -16.77
C ALA A 74 11.25 4.92 -15.44
N THR A 75 11.15 6.24 -15.47
CA THR A 75 11.18 7.12 -14.30
C THR A 75 9.98 6.81 -13.41
N PHE A 76 10.08 5.75 -12.62
CA PHE A 76 9.33 5.61 -11.40
C PHE A 76 9.86 6.71 -10.48
N GLU A 77 9.14 7.81 -10.36
CA GLU A 77 9.31 8.70 -9.21
C GLU A 77 9.04 7.84 -7.97
N ALA A 78 10.13 7.33 -7.39
CA ALA A 78 10.09 6.54 -6.17
C ALA A 78 9.35 7.36 -5.13
N ASP A 79 8.16 6.89 -4.73
CA ASP A 79 7.33 7.51 -3.70
C ASP A 79 8.25 7.94 -2.55
N PRO A 80 8.45 9.25 -2.30
CA PRO A 80 9.42 9.75 -1.32
C PRO A 80 9.20 9.17 0.08
N MET A 81 7.99 8.65 0.34
CA MET A 81 7.59 8.06 1.61
C MET A 81 8.04 6.59 1.78
N THR A 82 8.53 5.95 0.72
CA THR A 82 9.16 4.61 0.77
C THR A 82 10.65 4.66 1.08
N LYS A 83 11.26 5.86 1.11
CA LYS A 83 12.67 6.03 1.49
C LYS A 83 12.82 5.75 2.99
N ARG A 84 13.75 4.86 3.34
CA ARG A 84 14.10 4.48 4.72
C ARG A 84 14.32 5.71 5.61
N GLU A 85 14.95 6.74 5.05
CA GLU A 85 15.22 8.02 5.69
C GLU A 85 13.93 8.77 6.10
N THR A 86 12.90 8.79 5.25
CA THR A 86 11.62 9.45 5.55
C THR A 86 10.93 8.81 6.76
N LEU A 87 10.95 7.48 6.84
CA LEU A 87 10.37 6.76 7.98
C LEU A 87 11.17 6.97 9.27
N GLU A 88 12.50 7.03 9.19
CA GLU A 88 13.37 7.33 10.32
C GLU A 88 13.15 8.77 10.83
N LEU A 89 12.99 9.75 9.92
CA LEU A 89 12.66 11.13 10.25
C LEU A 89 11.31 11.26 10.97
N VAL A 90 10.26 10.59 10.47
CA VAL A 90 8.94 10.59 11.10
C VAL A 90 8.99 10.00 12.50
N ARG A 91 9.68 8.86 12.68
CA ARG A 91 9.86 8.24 14.00
C ARG A 91 10.61 9.15 14.97
N ALA A 92 11.69 9.78 14.51
CA ALA A 92 12.46 10.74 15.31
C ALA A 92 11.61 11.94 15.74
N TYR A 93 10.77 12.47 14.84
CA TYR A 93 9.88 13.60 15.12
C TYR A 93 8.85 13.30 16.23
N TYR A 94 8.25 12.11 16.23
CA TYR A 94 7.30 11.71 17.27
C TYR A 94 7.93 11.44 18.64
N ASN A 95 9.24 11.14 18.68
CA ASN A 95 9.98 10.96 19.93
C ASN A 95 10.37 12.27 20.62
N ILE A 96 10.13 13.44 19.99
CA ILE A 96 10.39 14.74 20.60
C ILE A 96 9.28 15.06 21.61
N THR A 97 9.63 14.98 22.90
CA THR A 97 8.71 15.24 24.01
C THR A 97 8.48 16.73 24.25
N ASP A 98 9.47 17.60 24.02
CA ASP A 98 9.33 19.05 24.16
C ASP A 98 8.55 19.66 22.98
N PRO A 99 7.36 20.27 23.20
CA PRO A 99 6.56 20.88 22.15
C PRO A 99 7.25 22.04 21.41
N GLN A 100 8.10 22.82 22.10
CA GLN A 100 8.82 23.94 21.49
C GLN A 100 9.91 23.45 20.56
N VAL A 101 10.62 22.39 20.94
CA VAL A 101 11.65 21.77 20.08
C VAL A 101 11.00 21.17 18.84
N ARG A 102 9.90 20.44 19.00
CA ARG A 102 9.16 19.85 17.87
C ARG A 102 8.67 20.91 16.88
N LYS A 103 8.16 22.04 17.38
CA LYS A 103 7.77 23.19 16.55
C LYS A 103 8.95 23.75 15.76
N ARG A 104 10.12 23.92 16.38
CA ARG A 104 11.33 24.39 15.69
C ARG A 104 11.79 23.44 14.57
N VAL A 105 11.70 22.13 14.79
CA VAL A 105 12.03 21.12 13.77
C VAL A 105 11.08 21.21 12.58
N TYR A 106 9.77 21.39 12.83
CA TYR A 106 8.79 21.59 11.77
C TYR A 106 9.07 22.85 10.94
N GLU A 107 9.32 23.99 11.59
CA GLU A 107 9.62 25.25 10.90
C GLU A 107 10.91 25.15 10.08
N LEU A 108 11.94 24.47 10.60
CA LEU A 108 13.18 24.21 9.87
C LEU A 108 12.94 23.35 8.62
N ALA A 109 12.22 22.23 8.75
CA ALA A 109 11.89 21.36 7.62
C ALA A 109 11.10 22.11 6.55
N LYS A 110 10.15 22.97 6.97
CA LYS A 110 9.36 23.83 6.07
C LYS A 110 10.22 24.89 5.38
N ALA A 111 11.14 25.53 6.09
CA ALA A 111 12.04 26.53 5.52
C ALA A 111 12.97 25.92 4.48
N LEU A 112 13.56 24.75 4.77
CA LEU A 112 14.43 24.03 3.84
C LEU A 112 13.67 23.56 2.60
N ALA A 113 12.42 23.09 2.75
CA ALA A 113 11.59 22.70 1.62
C ALA A 113 11.24 23.89 0.71
N ALA A 114 11.05 25.08 1.26
CA ALA A 114 10.78 26.30 0.49
C ALA A 114 11.98 26.74 -0.36
N VAL A 115 13.21 26.48 0.10
CA VAL A 115 14.45 26.79 -0.64
C VAL A 115 14.66 25.83 -1.83
N ALA A 116 14.19 24.58 -1.72
CA ALA A 116 14.33 23.58 -2.77
C ALA A 116 13.38 23.77 -3.98
N GLY A 117 12.40 24.68 -3.90
CA GLY A 117 11.42 24.96 -4.95
C GLY A 117 11.67 26.22 -5.77
N THR A 118 12.82 26.87 -5.60
CA THR A 118 13.17 28.16 -6.23
C THR A 118 14.28 28.07 -7.29
N GLU A 119 14.59 26.88 -7.79
CA GLU A 119 15.47 26.66 -8.95
C GLU A 119 14.69 26.18 -10.18
#